data_AF-A0A5C3FDT4-F1
#
_entry.id   AF-A0A5C3FDT4-F1
#
_cell.length_a   1.000
_cell.length_b   1.000
_cell.length_c   1.000
_cell.angle_alpha   90.00
_cell.angle_beta   90.00
_cell.angle_gamma   90.00
#
_symmetry.space_group_name_H-M   'P 1'
#
loop_
_entity.id
_entity.type
_entity.pdbx_description
1 polymer ?
#
loop_
_entity_poly.entity_id
_entity_poly.type
_entity_poly.pdbx_seq_one_letter_code
_entity_poly.pdbx_strand_id
1 'polypeptide(L)'
;MPAFRPTPLALRAQPNFNPHVGRITPSTFVKWGPTLALWGGAGAGAVMLFMSNVPIFKHDVLIKMPFIASYFEDKTHPADNAF
;
A
#
# COMPACT_ATOMS: atom_id res chain seq x y z
N MET A 1 -65.02 -11.98 -13.05
CA MET A 1 -64.17 -11.22 -14.00
C MET A 1 -62.89 -10.84 -13.27
N PRO A 2 -61.71 -11.33 -13.68
CA PRO A 2 -60.45 -10.97 -13.02
C PRO A 2 -60.02 -9.54 -13.41
N ALA A 3 -59.66 -8.72 -12.41
CA ALA A 3 -59.21 -7.35 -12.59
C ALA A 3 -57.75 -7.31 -13.07
N PHE A 4 -57.49 -6.58 -14.16
CA PHE A 4 -56.15 -6.28 -14.64
C PHE A 4 -55.40 -5.46 -13.56
N ARG A 5 -54.38 -6.06 -12.95
CA ARG A 5 -53.41 -5.35 -12.10
C ARG A 5 -52.22 -4.97 -12.98
N PRO A 6 -52.03 -3.69 -13.33
CA PRO A 6 -50.80 -3.27 -13.98
C PRO A 6 -49.65 -3.52 -13.01
N THR A 7 -48.76 -4.46 -13.35
CA THR A 7 -47.46 -4.55 -12.69
C THR A 7 -46.77 -3.20 -12.93
N PRO A 8 -46.35 -2.46 -11.89
CA PRO A 8 -45.54 -1.27 -12.15
C PRO A 8 -44.31 -1.77 -12.89
N LEU A 9 -44.19 -1.38 -14.17
CA LEU A 9 -42.99 -1.62 -14.97
C LEU A 9 -41.84 -1.15 -14.12
N ALA A 10 -41.00 -2.12 -13.72
CA ALA A 10 -39.89 -1.95 -12.81
C ALA A 10 -39.30 -0.55 -12.95
N LEU A 11 -39.30 0.20 -11.82
CA LEU A 11 -38.69 1.52 -11.67
C LEU A 11 -37.40 1.51 -12.48
N ARG A 12 -37.44 2.13 -13.67
CA ARG A 12 -36.48 1.89 -14.75
C ARG A 12 -35.11 2.25 -14.22
N ALA A 13 -34.32 1.24 -13.84
CA ALA A 13 -32.99 1.44 -13.27
C ALA A 13 -32.20 2.27 -14.27
N GLN A 14 -31.98 3.54 -13.95
CA GLN A 14 -31.25 4.43 -14.82
C GLN A 14 -29.81 3.90 -14.89
N PRO A 15 -29.23 3.76 -16.09
CA PRO A 15 -27.86 3.31 -16.21
C PRO A 15 -26.95 4.35 -15.52
N ASN A 16 -26.37 3.97 -14.38
CA ASN A 16 -25.37 4.78 -13.72
C ASN A 16 -24.07 4.68 -14.51
N PHE A 17 -23.51 5.83 -14.87
CA PHE A 17 -22.20 5.91 -15.48
C PHE A 17 -21.15 5.43 -14.47
N ASN A 18 -20.54 4.28 -14.74
CA ASN A 18 -19.46 3.72 -13.93
C ASN A 18 -18.14 3.96 -14.67
N PRO A 19 -17.38 5.01 -14.34
CA PRO A 19 -16.11 5.27 -15.00
C PRO A 19 -15.13 4.13 -14.69
N HIS A 20 -14.58 3.51 -15.73
CA HIS A 20 -13.55 2.48 -15.62
C HIS A 20 -12.59 2.56 -16.80
N VAL A 21 -11.33 2.19 -16.57
CA VAL A 21 -10.33 2.00 -17.63
C VAL A 21 -10.10 0.50 -17.77
N GLY A 22 -10.51 -0.07 -18.89
CA GLY A 22 -10.56 -1.53 -19.04
C GLY A 22 -11.43 -2.16 -17.94
N ARG A 23 -10.84 -3.00 -17.09
CA ARG A 23 -11.52 -3.68 -15.95
C ARG A 23 -11.32 -3.01 -14.59
N ILE A 24 -10.67 -1.85 -14.54
CA ILE A 24 -10.31 -1.17 -13.28
C ILE A 24 -11.29 -0.01 -13.03
N THR A 25 -12.06 -0.10 -11.94
CA THR A 25 -12.95 0.96 -11.46
C THR A 25 -12.33 1.70 -10.26
N PRO A 26 -12.68 2.97 -9.99
CA PRO A 26 -12.29 3.68 -8.77
C PRO A 26 -12.64 2.91 -7.50
N SER A 27 -13.79 2.23 -7.48
CA SER A 27 -14.21 1.38 -6.36
C SER A 27 -13.26 0.20 -6.09
N THR A 28 -12.54 -0.28 -7.11
CA THR A 28 -11.53 -1.34 -6.96
C THR A 28 -10.37 -0.87 -6.10
N PHE A 29 -9.92 0.38 -6.25
CA PHE A 29 -8.84 0.93 -5.43
C PHE A 29 -9.24 1.11 -3.97
N VAL A 30 -10.47 1.55 -3.70
CA VAL A 30 -10.96 1.68 -2.32
C VAL A 30 -11.08 0.29 -1.66
N LYS A 31 -11.53 -0.71 -2.44
CA LYS A 31 -11.67 -2.09 -1.95
C LYS A 31 -10.34 -2.76 -1.64
N TRP A 32 -9.35 -2.62 -2.53
CA TRP A 32 -8.06 -3.31 -2.41
C TRP A 32 -6.95 -2.48 -1.77
N GLY A 33 -7.16 -1.17 -1.62
CA GLY A 33 -6.20 -0.24 -1.04
C GLY A 33 -5.64 -0.70 0.30
N PRO A 34 -6.48 -1.07 1.29
CA PRO A 34 -5.98 -1.54 2.59
C PRO A 34 -5.13 -2.82 2.48
N THR A 35 -5.53 -3.77 1.65
CA THR A 35 -4.78 -5.02 1.44
C THR A 35 -3.44 -4.74 0.76
N LEU A 36 -3.42 -3.90 -0.28
CA LEU A 36 -2.18 -3.48 -0.94
C LEU A 36 -1.26 -2.71 -0.02
N ALA A 37 -1.81 -1.85 0.86
CA ALA A 37 -1.03 -1.14 1.86
C ALA A 37 -0.38 -2.10 2.86
N LEU A 38 -1.11 -3.12 3.30
CA LEU A 38 -0.58 -4.14 4.21
C LEU A 38 0.54 -4.95 3.55
N TRP A 39 0.33 -5.44 2.32
CA TRP A 39 1.35 -6.17 1.58
C TRP A 39 2.55 -5.30 1.20
N GLY A 40 2.31 -4.04 0.84
CA GLY A 40 3.37 -3.06 0.58
C GLY A 40 4.20 -2.80 1.84
N GLY A 41 3.57 -2.64 3.00
CA GLY A 41 4.25 -2.51 4.29
C GLY A 41 5.06 -3.75 4.65
N ALA A 42 4.50 -4.95 4.47
CA ALA A 42 5.20 -6.21 4.69
C ALA A 42 6.42 -6.36 3.76
N GLY A 43 6.26 -6.03 2.47
CA GLY A 43 7.34 -6.04 1.49
C GLY A 43 8.44 -5.03 1.84
N ALA A 44 8.08 -3.81 2.25
CA ALA A 44 9.03 -2.81 2.71
C ALA A 44 9.82 -3.30 3.94
N GLY A 45 9.15 -3.92 4.91
CA GLY A 45 9.80 -4.53 6.07
C GLY A 45 10.78 -5.65 5.68
N ALA A 46 10.40 -6.51 4.74
CA ALA A 46 11.29 -7.54 4.21
C ALA A 46 12.53 -6.93 3.53
N VAL A 47 12.36 -5.91 2.68
CA VAL A 47 13.47 -5.20 2.04
C VAL A 47 14.38 -4.57 3.10
N MET A 48 13.82 -3.93 4.12
CA MET A 48 14.59 -3.34 5.21
C MET A 48 15.42 -4.40 5.95
N LEU A 49 14.85 -5.57 6.20
CA LEU A 49 15.54 -6.67 6.87
C LEU A 49 16.69 -7.21 6.02
N PHE A 50 16.41 -7.61 4.77
CA PHE A 50 17.40 -8.25 3.90
C PHE A 50 18.46 -7.27 3.41
N MET A 51 18.12 -6.00 3.21
CA MET A 51 19.04 -4.97 2.73
C MET A 51 19.76 -4.22 3.85
N SER A 52 19.53 -4.62 5.12
CA SER A 52 20.20 -4.05 6.30
C SER A 52 21.72 -4.16 6.25
N ASN A 53 22.30 -5.12 5.51
CA ASN A 53 23.75 -5.24 5.41
C ASN A 53 24.37 -4.34 4.32
N VAL A 54 23.56 -3.74 3.44
CA VAL A 54 24.05 -2.92 2.34
C VAL A 54 24.37 -1.51 2.86
N PRO A 55 25.63 -1.03 2.76
CA PRO A 55 26.04 0.24 3.36
C PRO A 55 25.30 1.45 2.78
N ILE A 56 25.04 1.46 1.46
CA ILE A 56 24.28 2.53 0.81
C ILE A 56 22.85 2.61 1.37
N PHE A 57 22.18 1.47 1.53
CA PHE A 57 20.81 1.44 2.05
C PHE A 57 20.72 1.84 3.53
N LYS A 58 21.74 1.48 4.32
CA LYS A 58 21.87 1.93 5.71
C LYS A 58 21.91 3.45 5.82
N HIS A 59 22.81 4.09 5.08
CA HIS A 59 22.96 5.55 5.11
C HIS A 59 21.75 6.29 4.54
N ASP A 60 21.15 5.77 3.46
CA ASP A 60 20.10 6.50 2.77
C ASP A 60 18.69 6.29 3.30
N VAL A 61 18.41 5.14 3.91
CA VAL A 61 17.06 4.79 4.38
C VAL A 61 17.04 4.55 5.88
N LEU A 62 17.84 3.62 6.39
CA LEU A 62 17.73 3.16 7.79
C LEU A 62 18.12 4.23 8.81
N ILE A 63 19.20 4.99 8.56
CA ILE A 63 19.67 6.07 9.45
C ILE A 63 18.73 7.30 9.41
N LYS A 64 17.96 7.50 8.33
CA LYS A 64 17.01 8.62 8.24
C LYS A 64 15.70 8.37 9.00
N MET A 65 15.47 7.15 9.52
CA MET A 65 14.25 6.81 10.24
C MET A 65 14.33 7.24 11.71
N PRO A 66 13.42 8.13 12.19
CA PRO A 66 13.58 8.82 13.47
C PRO A 66 13.59 7.90 14.70
N PHE A 67 13.00 6.70 14.60
CA PHE A 67 12.88 5.77 15.73
C PHE A 67 13.95 4.68 15.78
N ILE A 68 14.60 4.36 14.65
CA ILE A 68 15.55 3.25 14.58
C ILE A 68 16.95 3.65 14.09
N ALA A 69 17.17 4.94 13.79
CA ALA A 69 18.45 5.46 13.33
C ALA A 69 19.63 5.06 14.23
N SER A 70 19.47 5.19 15.54
CA SER A 70 20.51 4.94 16.54
C SER A 70 20.99 3.49 16.65
N TYR A 71 20.24 2.54 16.06
CA TYR A 71 20.64 1.14 15.96
C TYR A 71 21.56 0.87 14.76
N PHE A 72 21.42 1.65 13.68
CA PHE A 72 22.19 1.48 12.45
C PHE A 72 23.38 2.44 12.33
N GLU A 73 23.48 3.41 13.24
CA GLU A 73 24.59 4.34 13.32
C GLU A 73 25.86 3.63 13.83
N ASP A 74 26.96 3.81 13.11
CA ASP A 74 28.27 3.34 13.55
C ASP A 74 28.77 4.24 14.69
N LYS A 75 29.05 3.63 15.84
CA LYS A 75 29.53 4.30 17.06
C LYS A 75 31.01 4.00 17.32
N THR A 76 31.67 3.31 16.40
CA THR A 76 33.08 2.96 16.52
C THR A 76 33.90 4.24 16.59
N HIS A 77 34.79 4.35 17.59
CA HIS A 77 35.63 5.52 17.74
C HIS A 77 36.62 5.56 16.57
N PRO A 78 36.92 6.74 15.97
CA PRO A 78 37.82 6.83 14.82
C PRO A 78 39.25 6.33 15.09
N ALA A 79 39.67 6.16 16.35
CA ALA A 79 40.97 5.59 16.68
C ALA A 79 40.99 4.05 16.68
N ASP A 80 39.81 3.41 16.68
CA ASP A 80 39.64 1.96 16.66
C ASP A 80 39.42 1.39 15.25
N ASN A 81 39.39 2.25 14.22
CA ASN A 81 39.37 1.78 12.84
C ASN A 81 40.81 1.42 12.40
N ALA A 82 40.98 0.22 11.84
CA ALA A 82 42.27 -0.21 11.31
C ALA A 82 42.57 0.37 9.90
N PHE A 83 41.60 1.10 9.32
CA PHE A 83 41.62 1.70 7.98
C PHE A 83 40.78 2.96 7.93
#